data_AF-A0AAQ3V794-F1
#
_entry.id   AF-A0AAQ3V794-F1
#
_cell.length_a   1.000
_cell.length_b   1.000
_cell.length_c   1.000
_cell.angle_alpha   90.00
_cell.angle_beta   90.00
_cell.angle_gamma   90.00
#
_symmetry.space_group_name_H-M   'P 1'
#
loop_
_entity.id
_entity.type
_entity.pdbx_description
1 polymer ?
#
loop_
_entity_poly.entity_id
_entity_poly.type
_entity_poly.pdbx_seq_one_letter_code
_entity_poly.pdbx_strand_id
1 'polypeptide(L)'
;MNKFGKFAIAVLLGSTALSAAARADDDDHRAIEHVLLISVDGMHEVDLQRYVKGHPTSAFAKLLRHGVHYTNAHTSRPSDSFPGLLAFMTGASPKTHGVFYDDTYDQTLYPPGSN
;
A
#
# COMPACT_ATOMS: atom_id res chain seq x y z
N MET A 1 61.28 -18.81 -14.54
CA MET A 1 60.53 -18.37 -15.74
C MET A 1 59.09 -18.79 -15.59
N ASN A 2 58.25 -17.80 -15.26
CA ASN A 2 56.90 -17.52 -15.77
C ASN A 2 55.92 -18.73 -15.76
N LYS A 3 54.79 -18.67 -15.04
CA LYS A 3 53.71 -17.71 -15.30
C LYS A 3 52.79 -17.55 -14.08
N PHE A 4 52.42 -16.31 -13.86
CA PHE A 4 51.34 -15.83 -13.00
C PHE A 4 49.98 -16.44 -13.37
N GLY A 5 49.11 -16.60 -12.36
CA GLY A 5 47.67 -16.51 -12.56
C GLY A 5 46.84 -17.40 -11.64
N LYS A 6 46.32 -16.84 -10.55
CA LYS A 6 44.96 -16.26 -10.47
C LYS A 6 44.58 -16.13 -8.99
N PHE A 7 44.36 -14.89 -8.56
CA PHE A 7 43.75 -14.55 -7.28
C PHE A 7 42.33 -15.10 -7.22
N ALA A 8 42.02 -15.83 -6.15
CA ALA A 8 40.64 -16.07 -5.71
C ALA A 8 40.61 -15.91 -4.19
N ILE A 9 40.43 -14.67 -3.73
CA ILE A 9 40.04 -14.41 -2.34
C ILE A 9 38.52 -14.56 -2.31
N ALA A 10 38.05 -15.71 -1.84
CA ALA A 10 36.66 -15.88 -1.47
C ALA A 10 36.44 -15.20 -0.11
N VAL A 11 35.94 -13.97 -0.12
CA VAL A 11 35.46 -13.31 1.10
C VAL A 11 34.08 -13.89 1.43
N LEU A 12 34.05 -14.83 2.38
CA LEU A 12 32.85 -15.23 3.11
C LEU A 12 32.46 -14.10 4.06
N LEU A 13 31.58 -13.21 3.61
CA LEU A 13 30.89 -12.26 4.51
C LEU A 13 29.75 -13.02 5.19
N GLY A 14 30.04 -13.54 6.37
CA GLY A 14 29.05 -14.13 7.27
C GLY A 14 28.03 -13.09 7.72
N SER A 15 26.77 -13.30 7.34
CA SER A 15 25.63 -12.56 7.86
C SER A 15 25.16 -13.22 9.15
N THR A 16 25.74 -12.85 10.29
CA THR A 16 25.07 -13.01 11.58
C THR A 16 23.97 -11.94 11.66
N ALA A 17 22.79 -12.25 11.12
CA ALA A 17 21.61 -11.46 11.42
C ALA A 17 21.22 -11.73 12.88
N LEU A 18 21.53 -10.76 13.74
CA LEU A 18 21.03 -10.72 15.11
C LEU A 18 19.50 -10.69 15.03
N SER A 19 18.83 -11.79 15.36
CA SER A 19 17.40 -11.79 15.59
C SER A 19 17.14 -10.97 16.85
N ALA A 20 16.94 -9.67 16.69
CA ALA A 20 16.26 -8.87 17.69
C ALA A 20 14.83 -9.41 17.76
N ALA A 21 14.57 -10.32 18.71
CA ALA A 21 13.22 -10.65 19.08
C ALA A 21 12.57 -9.33 19.51
N ALA A 22 11.68 -8.80 18.67
CA ALA A 22 10.81 -7.71 19.06
C ALA A 22 10.06 -8.20 20.30
N ARG A 23 10.42 -7.67 21.46
CA ARG A 23 9.59 -7.84 22.65
C ARG A 23 8.30 -7.12 22.33
N ALA A 24 7.22 -7.88 22.15
CA ALA A 24 5.89 -7.32 22.30
C ALA A 24 5.87 -6.77 23.72
N ASP A 25 5.81 -5.44 23.82
CA ASP A 25 5.50 -4.77 25.07
C ASP A 25 4.15 -5.34 25.52
N ASP A 26 4.09 -5.79 26.77
CA ASP A 26 2.87 -6.26 27.43
C ASP A 26 2.02 -5.03 27.76
N ASP A 27 1.69 -4.27 26.72
CA ASP A 27 0.89 -3.06 26.79
C ASP A 27 -0.52 -3.53 27.10
N ASP A 28 -0.97 -3.24 28.33
CA ASP A 28 -2.34 -3.35 28.84
C ASP A 28 -3.31 -3.01 27.69
N HIS A 29 -3.78 -4.06 27.00
CA HIS A 29 -4.39 -3.95 25.68
C HIS A 29 -5.75 -3.26 25.82
N ARG A 30 -5.73 -1.93 25.88
CA ARG A 30 -6.93 -1.12 25.66
C ARG A 30 -7.45 -1.51 24.29
N ALA A 31 -8.52 -2.29 24.30
CA ALA A 31 -9.15 -2.77 23.08
C ALA A 31 -9.47 -1.56 22.18
N ILE A 32 -9.15 -1.68 20.89
CA ILE A 32 -9.59 -0.68 19.92
C ILE A 32 -11.11 -0.82 19.80
N GLU A 33 -11.84 0.16 20.34
CA GLU A 33 -13.31 0.16 20.35
C GLU A 33 -13.89 0.54 18.98
N HIS A 34 -13.17 1.38 18.23
CA HIS A 34 -13.64 1.94 16.96
C HIS A 34 -12.53 2.01 15.92
N VAL A 35 -12.88 1.65 14.69
CA VAL A 35 -12.04 1.81 13.50
C VAL A 35 -12.77 2.69 12.51
N LEU A 36 -12.09 3.72 12.01
CA LEU A 36 -12.60 4.62 10.98
C LEU A 36 -11.72 4.50 9.73
N LEU A 37 -12.33 4.12 8.61
CA LEU A 37 -11.70 4.15 7.29
C LEU A 37 -12.23 5.35 6.51
N ILE A 38 -11.33 6.23 6.06
CA ILE A 38 -11.66 7.38 5.22
C ILE A 38 -10.97 7.20 3.87
N SER A 39 -11.76 7.17 2.80
CA SER A 39 -11.27 7.25 1.43
C SER A 39 -11.57 8.64 0.88
N VAL A 40 -10.56 9.33 0.35
CA VAL A 40 -10.71 10.62 -0.33
C VAL A 40 -10.48 10.39 -1.81
N ASP A 41 -11.54 10.52 -2.61
CA ASP A 41 -11.47 10.25 -4.03
C ASP A 41 -10.50 11.21 -4.75
N GLY A 42 -9.69 10.66 -5.67
CA GLY A 42 -8.74 11.40 -6.49
C GLY A 42 -7.56 12.07 -5.76
N MET A 43 -7.36 11.83 -4.45
CA MET A 43 -6.28 12.48 -3.71
C MET A 43 -4.92 11.81 -3.95
N HIS A 44 -4.05 12.46 -4.73
CA HIS A 44 -2.68 12.02 -4.88
C HIS A 44 -1.83 12.43 -3.67
N GLU A 45 -0.72 11.73 -3.44
CA GLU A 45 0.26 12.08 -2.40
C GLU A 45 0.74 13.54 -2.53
N VAL A 46 0.99 14.01 -3.76
CA VAL A 46 1.40 15.40 -3.99
C VAL A 46 0.34 16.42 -3.56
N ASP A 47 -0.94 16.08 -3.66
CA ASP A 47 -2.04 16.96 -3.26
C ASP A 47 -2.09 17.08 -1.74
N LEU A 48 -1.95 15.95 -1.03
CA LEU A 48 -1.86 15.92 0.43
C LEU A 48 -0.68 16.75 0.94
N GLN A 49 0.50 16.60 0.33
CA GLN A 49 1.70 17.36 0.72
C GLN A 49 1.53 18.87 0.51
N ARG A 50 0.98 19.27 -0.64
CA ARG A 50 0.69 20.69 -0.93
C ARG A 50 -0.33 21.26 0.05
N TYR A 51 -1.38 20.51 0.34
CA TYR A 51 -2.43 20.92 1.27
C TYR A 51 -1.86 21.15 2.68
N VAL A 52 -1.10 20.18 3.21
CA VAL A 52 -0.50 20.26 4.55
C VAL A 52 0.52 21.39 4.66
N LYS A 53 1.31 21.65 3.60
CA LYS A 53 2.22 22.80 3.55
C LYS A 53 1.48 24.14 3.68
N GLY A 54 0.32 24.28 3.05
CA GLY A 54 -0.52 25.47 3.15
C GLY A 54 -1.35 25.55 4.45
N HIS A 55 -1.62 24.40 5.09
CA HIS A 55 -2.51 24.29 6.24
C HIS A 55 -1.87 23.45 7.37
N PRO A 56 -0.80 23.94 8.02
CA PRO A 56 -0.01 23.16 8.98
C PRO A 56 -0.78 22.76 10.26
N THR A 57 -1.90 23.42 10.54
CA THR A 57 -2.77 23.14 11.70
C THR A 57 -4.00 22.29 11.38
N SER A 58 -4.17 21.88 10.11
CA SER A 58 -5.31 21.08 9.64
C SER A 58 -5.38 19.67 10.26
N ALA A 59 -6.53 19.01 10.11
CA ALA A 59 -6.72 17.62 10.54
C ALA A 59 -5.73 16.67 9.84
N PHE A 60 -5.52 16.81 8.53
CA PHE A 60 -4.51 16.02 7.81
C PHE A 60 -3.10 16.24 8.35
N ALA A 61 -2.71 17.49 8.62
CA ALA A 61 -1.42 17.78 9.20
C ALA A 61 -1.25 17.15 10.59
N LYS A 62 -2.32 17.11 11.40
CA LYS A 62 -2.32 16.39 12.69
C LYS A 62 -2.17 14.88 12.49
N LEU A 63 -2.93 14.28 11.56
CA LEU A 63 -2.83 12.84 11.27
C LEU A 63 -1.42 12.45 10.81
N LEU A 64 -0.79 13.20 9.90
CA LEU A 64 0.57 12.91 9.43
C LEU A 64 1.65 13.05 10.51
N ARG A 65 1.46 13.93 11.50
CA ARG A 65 2.42 14.08 12.61
C ARG A 65 2.32 12.99 13.66
N HIS A 66 1.15 12.40 13.84
CA HIS A 66 0.88 11.45 14.92
C HIS A 66 0.71 10.01 14.43
N GLY A 67 0.49 9.80 13.13
CA GLY A 67 0.28 8.50 12.52
C GLY A 67 1.47 8.01 11.70
N VAL A 68 1.28 6.86 11.05
CA VAL A 68 2.22 6.30 10.07
C VAL A 68 1.78 6.73 8.68
N HIS A 69 2.70 7.29 7.90
CA HIS A 69 2.45 7.76 6.55
C HIS A 69 3.21 6.93 5.52
N TYR A 70 2.48 6.21 4.67
CA TYR A 70 3.03 5.41 3.59
C TYR A 70 3.16 6.26 2.31
N THR A 71 4.35 6.78 2.05
CA THR A 71 4.63 7.71 0.95
C THR A 71 4.72 7.06 -0.44
N ASN A 72 4.75 5.73 -0.50
CA ASN A 72 4.82 4.95 -1.74
C ASN A 72 3.68 3.91 -1.81
N ALA A 73 2.50 4.28 -1.33
CA ALA A 73 1.31 3.47 -1.49
C ALA A 73 0.80 3.57 -2.94
N HIS A 74 0.34 2.45 -3.49
CA HIS A 74 -0.27 2.38 -4.82
C HIS A 74 -1.68 1.81 -4.72
N THR A 75 -2.59 2.37 -5.50
CA THR A 75 -3.94 1.84 -5.66
C THR A 75 -3.96 0.62 -6.59
N SER A 76 -5.13 0.00 -6.73
CA SER A 76 -5.39 -1.08 -7.69
C SER A 76 -5.06 -0.64 -9.12
N ARG A 77 -4.96 -1.61 -10.02
CA ARG A 77 -4.95 -1.37 -11.47
C ARG A 77 -6.15 -2.09 -12.10
N PRO A 78 -7.09 -1.37 -12.74
CA PRO A 78 -7.08 0.08 -12.97
C PRO A 78 -7.29 0.91 -11.69
N SER A 79 -6.87 2.17 -11.76
CA SER A 79 -6.92 3.16 -10.67
C SER A 79 -8.21 3.97 -10.76
N ASP A 80 -9.34 3.29 -10.57
CA ASP A 80 -10.69 3.88 -10.60
C ASP A 80 -11.36 3.70 -9.23
N SER A 81 -12.43 4.44 -8.94
CA SER A 81 -13.11 4.49 -7.65
C SER A 81 -13.64 3.12 -7.22
N PHE A 82 -14.28 2.38 -8.13
CA PHE A 82 -14.87 1.06 -7.84
C PHE A 82 -13.80 -0.01 -7.49
N PRO A 83 -12.82 -0.30 -8.37
CA PRO A 83 -11.77 -1.26 -8.06
C PRO A 83 -10.88 -0.81 -6.88
N GLY A 84 -10.62 0.49 -6.76
CA GLY A 84 -9.78 1.05 -5.69
C GLY A 84 -10.42 0.89 -4.30
N LEU A 85 -11.70 1.25 -4.16
CA LEU A 85 -12.41 1.14 -2.89
C LEU A 85 -12.52 -0.32 -2.43
N LEU A 86 -12.81 -1.24 -3.35
CA LEU A 86 -12.91 -2.67 -3.02
C LEU A 86 -11.56 -3.28 -2.65
N ALA A 87 -10.45 -2.79 -3.21
CA ALA A 87 -9.12 -3.21 -2.79
C ALA A 87 -8.86 -2.87 -1.30
N PHE A 88 -9.30 -1.70 -0.82
CA PHE A 88 -9.20 -1.35 0.60
C PHE A 88 -10.08 -2.23 1.48
N MET A 89 -11.31 -2.52 1.04
CA MET A 89 -12.30 -3.21 1.86
C MET A 89 -12.06 -4.72 1.93
N THR A 90 -11.47 -5.30 0.90
CA THR A 90 -11.27 -6.76 0.78
C THR A 90 -9.82 -7.19 0.92
N GLY A 91 -8.86 -6.28 0.78
CA GLY A 91 -7.44 -6.62 0.64
C GLY A 91 -7.07 -7.34 -0.65
N ALA A 92 -8.02 -7.46 -1.60
CA ALA A 92 -7.86 -8.22 -2.83
C ALA A 92 -7.59 -7.30 -4.04
N SER A 93 -7.06 -7.84 -5.13
CA SER A 93 -6.92 -7.10 -6.39
C SER A 93 -8.20 -7.21 -7.24
N PRO A 94 -8.38 -6.37 -8.29
CA PRO A 94 -9.52 -6.46 -9.21
C PRO A 94 -9.75 -7.85 -9.79
N LYS A 95 -8.68 -8.60 -10.04
CA LYS A 95 -8.74 -9.98 -10.49
C LYS A 95 -9.43 -10.92 -9.48
N THR A 96 -9.27 -10.65 -8.19
CA THR A 96 -9.75 -11.50 -7.11
C THR A 96 -11.13 -11.07 -6.61
N HIS A 97 -11.38 -9.76 -6.43
CA HIS A 97 -12.71 -9.27 -6.02
C HIS A 97 -13.69 -9.12 -7.19
N GLY A 98 -13.24 -9.28 -8.44
CA GLY A 98 -14.09 -9.41 -9.63
C GLY A 98 -14.64 -8.10 -10.21
N VAL A 99 -14.35 -6.95 -9.60
CA VAL A 99 -14.80 -5.64 -10.08
C VAL A 99 -13.64 -4.95 -10.78
N PHE A 100 -13.69 -4.91 -12.11
CA PHE A 100 -12.62 -4.36 -12.92
C PHE A 100 -12.80 -2.87 -13.22
N TYR A 101 -14.03 -2.43 -13.46
CA TYR A 101 -14.37 -1.04 -13.81
C TYR A 101 -15.79 -0.71 -13.35
N ASP A 102 -16.16 0.57 -13.36
CA ASP A 102 -17.53 1.02 -13.03
C ASP A 102 -18.53 0.54 -14.09
N ASP A 103 -18.21 0.77 -15.36
CA ASP A 103 -18.94 0.28 -16.51
C ASP A 103 -18.33 -1.04 -17.01
N THR A 104 -19.11 -2.12 -16.91
CA THR A 104 -18.69 -3.45 -17.36
C THR A 104 -19.75 -4.08 -18.26
N TYR A 105 -19.31 -4.78 -19.30
CA TYR A 105 -20.17 -5.59 -20.15
C TYR A 105 -20.19 -7.05 -19.67
N ASP A 106 -21.40 -7.59 -19.52
CA ASP A 106 -21.61 -9.01 -19.28
C ASP A 106 -22.53 -9.59 -20.36
N GLN A 107 -21.98 -10.46 -21.20
CA GLN A 107 -22.70 -11.14 -22.29
C GLN A 107 -23.83 -12.06 -21.80
N THR A 108 -23.81 -12.49 -20.54
CA THR A 108 -24.89 -13.28 -19.94
C THR A 108 -26.10 -12.42 -19.59
N LEU A 109 -25.89 -11.12 -19.39
CA LEU A 109 -26.94 -10.14 -19.12
C LEU A 109 -27.41 -9.41 -20.39
N TYR A 110 -26.49 -9.09 -21.31
CA TYR A 110 -26.77 -8.41 -22.57
C TYR A 110 -26.22 -9.18 -23.77
N PRO A 111 -26.94 -10.23 -24.25
CA PRO A 111 -26.53 -11.00 -25.42
C PRO A 111 -26.42 -10.12 -26.67
N PRO A 112 -25.61 -10.51 -27.68
CA PRO A 112 -25.52 -9.76 -28.93
C PRO A 112 -26.89 -9.50 -29.57
N GLY A 113 -27.22 -8.22 -29.79
CA GLY A 113 -28.47 -7.78 -30.41
C GLY A 113 -29.67 -7.64 -29.45
N SER A 114 -29.47 -7.65 -28.14
CA SER A 114 -30.54 -7.50 -27.15
C SER A 114 -31.04 -6.06 -26.89
N ASN A 115 -30.53 -5.07 -27.63
CA ASN A 115 -30.75 -3.63 -27.41
C ASN A 115 -31.45 -2.97 -28.59
#